data_AF-A0A8S9GHE0-F1
#
_entry.id   AF-A0A8S9GHE0-F1
#
_cell.length_a   1.000
_cell.length_b   1.000
_cell.length_c   1.000
_cell.angle_alpha   90.00
_cell.angle_beta   90.00
_cell.angle_gamma   90.00
#
_symmetry.space_group_name_H-M   'P 1'
#
loop_
_entity.id
_entity.type
_entity.pdbx_description
1 polymer ?
#
loop_
_entity_poly.entity_id
_entity_poly.type
_entity_poly.pdbx_seq_one_letter_code
_entity_poly.pdbx_strand_id
1 'polypeptide(L)'
;PRLGWTEEAMIAGSKDVGVSPSIVGSFSRKEAALVEYFMDDCLQLLIDRVASGLDLQNLIPSERVSKLVRIRLEMQIPYMSKWPQALSIQAHPVNVPTSFKQRAMLVDEIWHTVGDGASDLDWYVKRTVLGGVYSTTEIYMLTDNSPEYRDTWAFLDDRVKDAFDLKKSIQEAKYFAQDIGAGVGKSFQGLMNGVMQTMSTRGGRSSAF
;
A
#
# COMPACT_ATOMS: atom_id res chain seq x y z
N PRO A 1 -8.02 -20.72 -15.59
CA PRO A 1 -9.46 -20.74 -15.20
C PRO A 1 -10.06 -22.13 -14.96
N ARG A 2 -9.91 -23.10 -15.88
CA ARG A 2 -10.55 -24.43 -15.76
C ARG A 2 -9.98 -25.31 -14.64
N LEU A 3 -8.66 -25.42 -14.57
CA LEU A 3 -7.95 -26.33 -13.65
C LEU A 3 -7.64 -25.71 -12.28
N GLY A 4 -7.81 -24.39 -12.13
CA GLY A 4 -7.43 -23.68 -10.91
C GLY A 4 -5.92 -23.47 -10.80
N TRP A 5 -5.46 -23.24 -9.57
CA TRP A 5 -4.06 -23.06 -9.21
C TRP A 5 -3.49 -24.40 -8.75
N THR A 6 -3.25 -25.30 -9.70
CA THR A 6 -2.88 -26.70 -9.41
C THR A 6 -1.69 -27.17 -10.25
N GLU A 7 -1.03 -28.24 -9.80
CA GLU A 7 -0.01 -28.93 -10.59
C GLU A 7 -0.55 -29.42 -11.94
N GLU A 8 -1.82 -29.84 -12.03
CA GLU A 8 -2.45 -30.22 -13.31
C GLU A 8 -2.52 -29.06 -14.28
N ALA A 9 -2.72 -27.83 -13.80
CA ALA A 9 -2.68 -26.63 -14.64
C ALA A 9 -1.28 -26.41 -15.22
N MET A 10 -0.23 -26.64 -14.43
CA MET A 10 1.16 -26.56 -14.89
C MET A 10 1.48 -27.68 -15.90
N ILE A 11 1.02 -28.90 -15.66
CA ILE A 11 1.17 -30.03 -16.59
C ILE A 11 0.46 -29.74 -17.91
N ALA A 12 -0.78 -29.22 -17.87
CA ALA A 12 -1.50 -28.84 -19.07
C ALA A 12 -0.73 -27.74 -19.84
N GLY A 13 -0.27 -26.68 -19.15
CA GLY A 13 0.52 -25.62 -19.76
C GLY A 13 1.81 -26.11 -20.40
N SER A 14 2.51 -27.07 -19.78
CA SER A 14 3.73 -27.68 -20.35
C SER A 14 3.45 -28.35 -21.70
N LYS A 15 2.31 -29.03 -21.83
CA LYS A 15 1.89 -29.70 -23.07
C LYS A 15 1.51 -28.67 -24.14
N ASP A 16 0.83 -27.60 -23.75
CA ASP A 16 0.41 -26.54 -24.67
C ASP A 16 1.61 -25.83 -25.34
N VAL A 17 2.75 -25.72 -24.64
CA VAL A 17 3.98 -25.13 -25.17
C VAL A 17 4.98 -26.17 -25.70
N GLY A 18 4.58 -27.45 -25.81
CA GLY A 18 5.38 -28.50 -26.43
C GLY A 18 6.57 -29.00 -25.61
N VAL A 19 6.57 -28.80 -24.28
CA VAL A 19 7.64 -29.29 -23.38
C VAL A 19 7.18 -30.50 -22.57
N SER A 20 8.13 -31.31 -22.07
CA SER A 20 7.83 -32.49 -21.26
C SER A 20 7.16 -32.10 -19.94
N PRO A 21 6.07 -32.78 -19.51
CA PRO A 21 5.46 -32.58 -18.19
C PRO A 21 6.41 -32.74 -17.01
N SER A 22 7.52 -33.48 -17.18
CA SER A 22 8.54 -33.64 -16.15
C SER A 22 9.17 -32.31 -15.71
N ILE A 23 9.09 -31.25 -16.53
CA ILE A 23 9.56 -29.91 -16.16
C ILE A 23 8.83 -29.38 -14.91
N VAL A 24 7.59 -29.80 -14.66
CA VAL A 24 6.83 -29.35 -13.48
C VAL A 24 7.55 -29.76 -12.19
N GLY A 25 8.31 -30.86 -12.21
CA GLY A 25 9.15 -31.29 -11.09
C GLY A 25 10.29 -30.34 -10.73
N SER A 26 10.68 -29.39 -11.61
CA SER A 26 11.70 -28.39 -11.28
C SER A 26 11.16 -27.23 -10.43
N PHE A 27 9.84 -27.09 -10.28
CA PHE A 27 9.22 -26.06 -9.46
C PHE A 27 9.04 -26.55 -8.03
N SER A 28 9.97 -26.19 -7.14
CA SER A 28 10.00 -26.65 -5.75
C SER A 28 8.72 -26.38 -4.96
N ARG A 29 8.03 -25.28 -5.24
CA ARG A 29 6.77 -24.88 -4.58
C ARG A 29 5.52 -25.06 -5.44
N LYS A 30 5.64 -25.70 -6.62
CA LYS A 30 4.53 -26.09 -7.51
C LYS A 30 3.47 -24.99 -7.68
N GLU A 31 2.28 -25.17 -7.12
CA GLU A 31 1.14 -24.26 -7.22
C GLU A 31 1.46 -22.85 -6.74
N ALA A 32 2.30 -22.72 -5.69
CA ALA A 32 2.71 -21.42 -5.20
C ALA A 32 3.59 -20.68 -6.21
N ALA A 33 4.44 -21.39 -6.96
CA ALA A 33 5.24 -20.79 -8.03
C ALA A 33 4.34 -20.30 -9.18
N LEU A 34 3.25 -21.01 -9.47
CA LEU A 34 2.26 -20.59 -10.46
C LEU A 34 1.52 -19.31 -10.02
N VAL A 35 1.10 -19.23 -8.75
CA VAL A 35 0.47 -18.02 -8.20
C VAL A 35 1.45 -16.85 -8.15
N GLU A 36 2.69 -17.10 -7.69
CA GLU A 36 3.77 -16.10 -7.64
C GLU A 36 4.05 -15.52 -9.02
N TYR A 37 4.20 -16.36 -10.04
CA TYR A 37 4.39 -15.93 -11.42
C TYR A 37 3.24 -15.02 -11.89
N PHE A 38 1.99 -15.41 -11.63
CA PHE A 38 0.84 -14.57 -12.00
C PHE A 38 0.84 -13.21 -11.29
N MET A 39 1.24 -13.16 -10.03
CA MET A 39 1.33 -11.91 -9.27
C MET A 39 2.41 -10.97 -9.83
N ASP A 40 3.58 -11.52 -10.22
CA ASP A 40 4.67 -10.78 -10.85
C ASP A 40 4.27 -10.29 -12.25
N ASP A 41 3.64 -11.15 -13.06
CA ASP A 41 3.14 -10.81 -14.39
C ASP A 41 2.12 -9.67 -14.33
N CYS A 42 1.17 -9.72 -13.39
CA CYS A 42 0.22 -8.63 -13.17
C CYS A 42 0.88 -7.30 -12.77
N LEU A 43 1.96 -7.35 -11.98
CA LEU A 43 2.71 -6.15 -11.62
C LEU A 43 3.42 -5.57 -12.85
N GLN A 44 4.07 -6.42 -13.65
CA GLN A 44 4.73 -5.99 -14.87
C GLN A 44 3.73 -5.39 -15.87
N LEU A 45 2.56 -6.02 -16.05
CA LEU A 45 1.48 -5.50 -16.89
C LEU A 45 0.96 -4.14 -16.40
N LEU A 46 0.92 -3.91 -15.09
CA LEU A 46 0.54 -2.60 -14.53
C LEU A 46 1.58 -1.54 -14.90
N ILE A 47 2.87 -1.85 -14.71
CA ILE A 47 4.00 -0.97 -15.07
C ILE A 47 3.97 -0.64 -16.56
N ASP A 48 3.79 -1.65 -17.41
CA ASP A 48 3.73 -1.47 -18.86
C ASP A 48 2.55 -0.59 -19.28
N ARG A 49 1.38 -0.76 -18.64
CA ARG A 49 0.22 0.13 -18.88
C ARG A 49 0.53 1.58 -18.53
N VAL A 50 1.17 1.82 -17.38
CA VAL A 50 1.60 3.15 -16.96
C VAL A 50 2.57 3.74 -17.98
N ALA A 51 3.61 2.98 -18.36
CA ALA A 51 4.62 3.40 -19.34
C ALA A 51 4.03 3.68 -20.73
N SER A 52 2.98 2.95 -21.13
CA SER A 52 2.29 3.12 -22.42
C SER A 52 1.38 4.35 -22.50
N GLY A 53 1.33 5.17 -21.45
CA GLY A 53 0.58 6.42 -21.43
C GLY A 53 -0.82 6.30 -20.82
N LEU A 54 -1.00 5.44 -19.81
CA LEU A 54 -2.22 5.42 -19.00
C LEU A 54 -2.56 6.85 -18.53
N ASP A 55 -3.75 7.34 -18.89
CA ASP A 55 -4.16 8.70 -18.55
C ASP A 55 -4.40 8.81 -17.02
N LEU A 56 -3.39 9.34 -16.34
CA LEU A 56 -3.39 9.66 -14.91
C LEU A 56 -3.23 11.16 -14.67
N GLN A 57 -2.87 11.95 -15.70
CA GLN A 57 -2.43 13.33 -15.53
C GLN A 57 -3.55 14.24 -15.01
N ASN A 58 -4.78 14.00 -15.47
CA ASN A 58 -5.96 14.80 -15.11
C ASN A 58 -6.62 14.37 -13.78
N LEU A 59 -6.16 13.28 -13.17
CA LEU A 59 -6.74 12.73 -11.94
C LEU A 59 -6.06 13.30 -10.70
N ILE A 60 -6.82 13.51 -9.65
CA ILE A 60 -6.25 13.81 -8.32
C ILE A 60 -5.56 12.56 -7.75
N PRO A 61 -4.64 12.69 -6.78
CA PRO A 61 -3.88 11.55 -6.27
C PRO A 61 -4.72 10.37 -5.76
N SER A 62 -5.87 10.62 -5.13
CA SER A 62 -6.78 9.55 -4.68
C SER A 62 -7.38 8.79 -5.86
N GLU A 63 -7.85 9.49 -6.89
CA GLU A 63 -8.39 8.87 -8.11
C GLU A 63 -7.31 8.06 -8.85
N ARG A 64 -6.06 8.54 -8.87
CA ARG A 64 -4.92 7.77 -9.42
C ARG A 64 -4.72 6.45 -8.66
N VAL A 65 -4.73 6.49 -7.33
CA VAL A 65 -4.63 5.29 -6.48
C VAL A 65 -5.78 4.33 -6.76
N SER A 66 -7.04 4.80 -6.73
CA SER A 66 -8.21 3.98 -7.04
C SER A 66 -8.09 3.34 -8.42
N LYS A 67 -7.70 4.10 -9.45
CA LYS A 67 -7.56 3.61 -10.82
C LYS A 67 -6.49 2.53 -10.94
N LEU A 68 -5.33 2.71 -10.32
CA LEU A 68 -4.24 1.72 -10.35
C LEU A 68 -4.60 0.44 -9.59
N VAL A 69 -5.21 0.56 -8.41
CA VAL A 69 -5.69 -0.59 -7.63
C VAL A 69 -6.77 -1.35 -8.40
N ARG A 70 -7.74 -0.64 -8.99
CA ARG A 70 -8.78 -1.24 -9.82
C ARG A 70 -8.20 -1.99 -11.01
N ILE A 71 -7.31 -1.36 -11.79
CA ILE A 71 -6.64 -2.01 -12.93
C ILE A 71 -5.95 -3.30 -12.49
N ARG A 72 -5.26 -3.28 -11.34
CA ARG A 72 -4.58 -4.45 -10.81
C ARG A 72 -5.54 -5.56 -10.40
N LEU A 73 -6.67 -5.24 -9.76
CA LEU A 73 -7.69 -6.21 -9.34
C LEU A 73 -8.47 -6.77 -10.54
N GLU A 74 -8.71 -5.96 -11.58
CA GLU A 74 -9.38 -6.40 -12.81
C GLU A 74 -8.63 -7.55 -13.51
N MET A 75 -7.30 -7.62 -13.38
CA MET A 75 -6.49 -8.73 -13.90
C MET A 75 -6.85 -10.10 -13.28
N GLN A 76 -7.49 -10.10 -12.10
CA GLN A 76 -7.92 -11.30 -11.39
C GLN A 76 -9.31 -11.80 -11.83
N ILE A 77 -10.11 -10.96 -12.49
CA ILE A 77 -11.49 -11.27 -12.90
C ILE A 77 -11.58 -12.60 -13.68
N PRO A 78 -10.72 -12.89 -14.68
CA PRO A 78 -10.77 -14.16 -15.42
C PRO A 78 -10.54 -15.41 -14.55
N TYR A 79 -10.03 -15.22 -13.34
CA TYR A 79 -9.67 -16.28 -12.39
C TYR A 79 -10.48 -16.22 -11.09
N MET A 80 -11.49 -15.34 -11.00
CA MET A 80 -12.17 -15.04 -9.73
C MET A 80 -12.78 -16.28 -9.06
N SER A 81 -13.36 -17.19 -9.83
CA SER A 81 -13.93 -18.45 -9.32
C SER A 81 -12.91 -19.39 -8.67
N LYS A 82 -11.61 -19.16 -8.90
CA LYS A 82 -10.48 -19.89 -8.31
C LYS A 82 -9.57 -18.99 -7.49
N TRP A 83 -9.87 -17.69 -7.37
CA TRP A 83 -9.02 -16.76 -6.62
C TRP A 83 -8.96 -17.05 -5.12
N PRO A 84 -10.03 -17.55 -4.45
CA PRO A 84 -9.92 -18.01 -3.06
C PRO A 84 -8.85 -19.10 -2.86
N GLN A 85 -8.66 -19.98 -3.84
CA GLN A 85 -7.59 -20.99 -3.80
C GLN A 85 -6.21 -20.34 -3.85
N ALA A 86 -5.98 -19.37 -4.75
CA ALA A 86 -4.72 -18.63 -4.81
C ALA A 86 -4.41 -17.88 -3.51
N LEU A 87 -5.42 -17.24 -2.90
CA LEU A 87 -5.26 -16.56 -1.61
C LEU A 87 -4.90 -17.54 -0.50
N SER A 88 -5.52 -18.73 -0.48
CA SER A 88 -5.15 -19.79 0.47
C SER A 88 -3.72 -20.27 0.28
N ILE A 89 -3.24 -20.39 -0.97
CA ILE A 89 -1.85 -20.77 -1.27
C ILE A 89 -0.88 -19.68 -0.78
N GLN A 90 -1.18 -18.40 -1.04
CA GLN A 90 -0.36 -17.26 -0.60
C GLN A 90 -0.30 -17.14 0.93
N ALA A 91 -1.41 -17.43 1.62
CA ALA A 91 -1.50 -17.37 3.08
C ALA A 91 -0.78 -18.51 3.81
N HIS A 92 -0.35 -19.55 3.09
CA HIS A 92 0.38 -20.66 3.68
C HIS A 92 1.74 -20.18 4.24
N PRO A 93 2.18 -20.58 5.45
CA PRO A 93 3.35 -19.99 6.13
C PRO A 93 4.64 -19.93 5.31
N VAL A 94 4.95 -20.96 4.51
CA VAL A 94 6.15 -20.97 3.63
C VAL A 94 6.04 -20.01 2.44
N ASN A 95 4.84 -19.54 2.09
CA ASN A 95 4.59 -18.63 0.96
C ASN A 95 4.34 -17.19 1.40
N VAL A 96 4.00 -16.96 2.67
CA VAL A 96 3.72 -15.62 3.22
C VAL A 96 4.85 -14.63 2.97
N PRO A 97 6.14 -14.93 3.19
CA PRO A 97 7.22 -13.96 2.95
C PRO A 97 7.28 -13.48 1.50
N THR A 98 7.13 -14.39 0.55
CA THR A 98 7.06 -14.08 -0.88
C THR A 98 5.83 -13.24 -1.21
N SER A 99 4.66 -13.70 -0.79
CA SER A 99 3.37 -13.04 -1.10
C SER A 99 3.32 -11.63 -0.52
N PHE A 100 3.87 -11.43 0.68
CA PHE A 100 3.99 -10.13 1.32
C PHE A 100 4.95 -9.22 0.56
N LYS A 101 6.11 -9.74 0.11
CA LYS A 101 7.05 -8.98 -0.72
C LYS A 101 6.40 -8.50 -2.02
N GLN A 102 5.66 -9.36 -2.72
CA GLN A 102 4.94 -8.99 -3.95
C GLN A 102 3.92 -7.88 -3.70
N ARG A 103 3.16 -7.96 -2.60
CA ARG A 103 2.22 -6.89 -2.18
C ARG A 103 2.94 -5.58 -1.87
N ALA A 104 4.08 -5.64 -1.18
CA ALA A 104 4.89 -4.45 -0.89
C ALA A 104 5.41 -3.79 -2.18
N MET A 105 5.90 -4.58 -3.13
CA MET A 105 6.38 -4.08 -4.43
C MET A 105 5.25 -3.43 -5.25
N LEU A 106 4.06 -4.03 -5.27
CA LEU A 106 2.89 -3.42 -5.90
C LEU A 106 2.54 -2.07 -5.28
N VAL A 107 2.50 -2.01 -3.95
CA VAL A 107 2.18 -0.79 -3.22
C VAL A 107 3.22 0.30 -3.49
N ASP A 108 4.49 -0.06 -3.54
CA ASP A 108 5.58 0.85 -3.91
C ASP A 108 5.42 1.40 -5.32
N GLU A 109 5.10 0.54 -6.28
CA GLU A 109 4.91 0.94 -7.66
C GLU A 109 3.73 1.90 -7.83
N ILE A 110 2.62 1.65 -7.13
CA ILE A 110 1.46 2.55 -7.13
C ILE A 110 1.86 3.92 -6.57
N TRP A 111 2.56 3.96 -5.42
CA TRP A 111 2.99 5.23 -4.83
C TRP A 111 4.00 5.97 -5.71
N HIS A 112 4.92 5.24 -6.35
CA HIS A 112 5.86 5.80 -7.30
C HIS A 112 5.14 6.45 -8.49
N THR A 113 4.17 5.74 -9.06
CA THR A 113 3.36 6.21 -10.20
C THR A 113 2.51 7.43 -9.86
N VAL A 114 1.95 7.51 -8.66
CA VAL A 114 1.08 8.63 -8.25
C VAL A 114 1.85 9.96 -8.15
N GLY A 115 3.14 9.92 -7.81
CA GLY A 115 4.03 11.07 -7.72
C GLY A 115 3.91 11.85 -6.40
N ASP A 116 4.89 12.73 -6.16
CA ASP A 116 5.09 13.43 -4.87
C ASP A 116 4.08 14.56 -4.62
N GLY A 117 2.90 14.17 -4.14
CA GLY A 117 2.09 14.92 -3.16
C GLY A 117 2.09 14.24 -1.78
N ALA A 118 2.99 13.28 -1.56
CA ALA A 118 3.00 12.39 -0.41
C ALA A 118 4.29 12.44 0.42
N SER A 119 5.18 13.39 0.18
CA SER A 119 6.51 13.49 0.80
C SER A 119 6.54 13.48 2.34
N ASP A 120 5.45 13.87 3.01
CA ASP A 120 5.52 14.20 4.44
C ASP A 120 5.12 13.06 5.40
N LEU A 121 4.54 11.99 4.87
CA LEU A 121 4.20 10.78 5.62
C LEU A 121 5.33 9.75 5.54
N ASP A 122 5.54 9.06 6.67
CA ASP A 122 6.39 7.89 6.76
C ASP A 122 6.00 6.84 5.69
N TRP A 123 7.00 6.32 4.99
CA TRP A 123 6.81 5.34 3.94
C TRP A 123 6.13 4.06 4.45
N TYR A 124 6.36 3.66 5.71
CA TYR A 124 5.72 2.51 6.33
C TYR A 124 4.22 2.74 6.53
N VAL A 125 3.81 3.97 6.84
CA VAL A 125 2.40 4.34 6.97
C VAL A 125 1.71 4.24 5.61
N LYS A 126 2.33 4.77 4.56
CA LYS A 126 1.83 4.64 3.19
C LYS A 126 1.66 3.18 2.78
N ARG A 127 2.64 2.33 3.10
CA ARG A 127 2.58 0.89 2.79
C ARG A 127 1.48 0.17 3.55
N THR A 128 1.36 0.47 4.84
CA THR A 128 0.35 -0.16 5.71
C THR A 128 -1.05 0.22 5.26
N VAL A 129 -1.28 1.50 4.98
CA VAL A 129 -2.60 2.00 4.56
C VAL A 129 -2.97 1.45 3.19
N LEU A 130 -2.13 1.63 2.16
CA LEU A 130 -2.47 1.16 0.81
C LEU A 130 -2.50 -0.37 0.71
N GLY A 131 -1.62 -1.07 1.44
CA GLY A 131 -1.67 -2.53 1.56
C GLY A 131 -2.97 -3.03 2.19
N GLY A 132 -3.48 -2.30 3.20
CA GLY A 132 -4.78 -2.55 3.81
C GLY A 132 -5.95 -2.31 2.85
N VAL A 133 -5.94 -1.17 2.14
CA VAL A 133 -6.94 -0.85 1.10
C VAL A 133 -6.98 -1.94 0.03
N TYR A 134 -5.82 -2.31 -0.53
CA TYR A 134 -5.72 -3.36 -1.56
C TYR A 134 -6.26 -4.70 -1.05
N SER A 135 -5.79 -5.15 0.13
CA SER A 135 -6.14 -6.48 0.63
C SER A 135 -7.60 -6.59 1.06
N THR A 136 -8.18 -5.54 1.65
CA THR A 136 -9.60 -5.52 2.01
C THR A 136 -10.50 -5.44 0.78
N THR A 137 -10.11 -4.67 -0.25
CA THR A 137 -10.84 -4.61 -1.53
C THR A 137 -10.78 -5.95 -2.26
N GLU A 138 -9.62 -6.61 -2.28
CA GLU A 138 -9.45 -7.94 -2.87
C GLU A 138 -10.37 -8.98 -2.20
N ILE A 139 -10.47 -8.96 -0.87
CA ILE A 139 -11.38 -9.85 -0.13
C ILE A 139 -12.84 -9.51 -0.40
N TYR A 140 -13.19 -8.22 -0.43
CA TYR A 140 -14.56 -7.78 -0.75
C TYR A 140 -15.00 -8.28 -2.13
N MET A 141 -14.10 -8.16 -3.11
CA MET A 141 -14.32 -8.57 -4.50
C MET A 141 -14.67 -10.06 -4.65
N LEU A 142 -14.20 -10.93 -3.75
CA LEU A 142 -14.54 -12.36 -3.76
C LEU A 142 -16.03 -12.63 -3.53
N THR A 143 -16.71 -11.70 -2.86
CA THR A 143 -18.11 -11.85 -2.43
C THR A 143 -19.08 -10.96 -3.21
N ASP A 144 -18.55 -10.11 -4.09
CA ASP A 144 -19.32 -9.17 -4.88
C ASP A 144 -19.99 -9.85 -6.08
N ASN A 145 -21.31 -9.79 -6.11
CA ASN A 145 -22.15 -10.31 -7.19
C ASN A 145 -22.83 -9.19 -8.00
N SER A 146 -22.46 -7.93 -7.75
CA SER A 146 -22.96 -6.78 -8.50
C SER A 146 -22.45 -6.80 -9.95
N PRO A 147 -23.20 -6.23 -10.90
CA PRO A 147 -22.75 -6.12 -12.29
C PRO A 147 -21.37 -5.43 -12.37
N GLU A 148 -20.44 -6.09 -13.07
CA GLU A 148 -19.08 -5.58 -13.31
C GLU A 148 -18.30 -5.18 -12.03
N TYR A 149 -18.60 -5.80 -10.89
CA TYR A 149 -17.98 -5.52 -9.59
C TYR A 149 -18.16 -4.07 -9.11
N ARG A 150 -19.28 -3.43 -9.49
CA ARG A 150 -19.56 -2.03 -9.14
C ARG A 150 -19.44 -1.77 -7.63
N ASP A 151 -19.94 -2.69 -6.81
CA ASP A 151 -19.96 -2.50 -5.36
C ASP A 151 -18.52 -2.61 -4.79
N THR A 152 -17.65 -3.45 -5.37
CA THR A 152 -16.20 -3.47 -5.09
C THR A 152 -15.53 -2.14 -5.41
N TRP A 153 -15.88 -1.52 -6.55
CA TRP A 153 -15.27 -0.25 -6.95
C TRP A 153 -15.72 0.90 -6.07
N ALA A 154 -17.00 0.94 -5.67
CA ALA A 154 -17.48 1.88 -4.67
C ALA A 154 -16.77 1.69 -3.32
N PHE A 155 -16.61 0.44 -2.88
CA PHE A 155 -15.86 0.11 -1.66
C PHE A 155 -14.41 0.59 -1.74
N LEU A 156 -13.73 0.36 -2.88
CA LEU A 156 -12.37 0.82 -3.11
C LEU A 156 -12.26 2.35 -2.98
N ASP A 157 -13.13 3.09 -3.66
CA ASP A 157 -13.11 4.55 -3.65
C ASP A 157 -13.33 5.11 -2.24
N ASP A 158 -14.24 4.51 -1.47
CA ASP A 158 -14.45 4.86 -0.06
C ASP A 158 -13.19 4.59 0.79
N ARG A 159 -12.54 3.44 0.61
CA ARG A 159 -11.31 3.10 1.38
C ARG A 159 -10.13 3.96 1.00
N VAL A 160 -10.00 4.34 -0.27
CA VAL A 160 -8.98 5.29 -0.72
C VAL A 160 -9.27 6.67 -0.13
N LYS A 161 -10.53 7.12 -0.12
CA LYS A 161 -10.89 8.39 0.53
C LYS A 161 -10.51 8.38 2.01
N ASP A 162 -10.87 7.34 2.75
CA ASP A 162 -10.51 7.18 4.17
C ASP A 162 -8.98 7.25 4.37
N ALA A 163 -8.21 6.65 3.47
CA ALA A 163 -6.75 6.68 3.52
C ALA A 163 -6.18 8.10 3.37
N PHE A 164 -6.76 8.91 2.49
CA PHE A 164 -6.35 10.31 2.30
C PHE A 164 -6.80 11.22 3.45
N ASP A 165 -7.98 11.00 4.01
CA ASP A 165 -8.48 11.72 5.18
C ASP A 165 -7.64 11.40 6.44
N LEU A 166 -7.25 10.13 6.60
CA LEU A 166 -6.31 9.70 7.64
C LEU A 166 -4.94 10.38 7.48
N LYS A 167 -4.41 10.42 6.25
CA LYS A 167 -3.16 11.12 5.95
C LYS A 167 -3.23 12.60 6.36
N LYS A 168 -4.33 13.28 6.02
CA LYS A 168 -4.54 14.69 6.38
C LYS A 168 -4.55 14.88 7.91
N SER A 169 -5.29 14.03 8.61
CA SER A 169 -5.40 14.07 10.07
C SER A 169 -4.05 13.86 10.77
N ILE A 170 -3.24 12.90 10.29
CA ILE A 170 -1.88 12.66 10.81
C ILE A 170 -0.99 13.88 10.59
N GLN A 171 -1.09 14.51 9.42
CA GLN A 171 -0.29 15.68 9.09
C GLN A 171 -0.66 16.88 9.96
N GLU A 172 -1.95 17.14 10.17
CA GLU A 172 -2.44 18.18 11.08
C GLU A 172 -1.97 17.96 12.51
N ALA A 173 -2.03 16.72 13.01
CA ALA A 173 -1.52 16.38 14.34
C ALA A 173 0.00 16.59 14.47
N LYS A 174 0.77 16.27 13.43
CA LYS A 174 2.24 16.48 13.40
C LYS A 174 2.58 17.96 13.46
N TYR A 175 1.91 18.80 12.68
CA TYR A 175 2.11 20.25 12.71
C TYR A 175 1.73 20.85 14.07
N PHE A 176 0.57 20.45 14.62
CA PHE A 176 0.15 20.89 15.94
C PHE A 176 1.17 20.53 17.04
N ALA A 177 1.72 19.32 17.01
CA ALA A 177 2.77 18.90 17.95
C ALA A 177 4.06 19.72 17.80
N GLN A 178 4.44 20.08 16.56
CA GLN A 178 5.60 20.95 16.30
C GLN A 178 5.36 22.37 16.80
N ASP A 179 4.16 22.93 16.59
CA ASP A 179 3.81 24.28 17.03
C ASP A 179 3.76 24.39 18.56
N ILE A 180 3.21 23.39 19.25
CA ILE A 180 3.27 23.32 20.72
C ILE A 180 4.71 23.13 21.19
N GLY A 181 5.48 22.23 20.57
CA GLY A 181 6.88 22.00 20.94
C GLY A 181 7.74 23.27 20.78
N ALA A 182 7.56 24.01 19.69
CA ALA A 182 8.23 25.28 19.43
C ALA A 182 7.72 26.41 20.35
N GLY A 183 6.42 26.41 20.68
CA GLY A 183 5.79 27.36 21.59
C GLY A 183 6.24 27.18 23.04
N VAL A 184 6.21 25.95 23.56
CA VAL A 184 6.66 25.63 24.93
C VAL A 184 8.16 25.89 25.09
N GLY A 185 8.98 25.58 24.09
CA GLY A 185 10.41 25.88 24.10
C GLY A 185 10.72 27.38 24.19
N LYS A 186 10.04 28.21 23.39
CA LYS A 186 10.22 29.68 23.42
C LYS A 186 9.64 30.30 24.68
N SER A 187 8.50 29.81 25.17
CA SER A 187 7.89 30.27 26.42
C SER A 187 8.75 29.92 27.65
N PHE A 188 9.39 28.74 27.67
CA PHE A 188 10.28 28.35 28.77
C PHE A 188 11.59 29.16 28.75
N GLN A 189 12.13 29.44 27.56
CA GLN A 189 13.33 30.29 27.41
C GLN A 189 13.04 31.75 27.79
N GLY A 190 11.86 32.28 27.43
CA GLY A 190 11.40 33.60 27.88
C GLY A 190 11.18 33.67 29.39
N LEU A 191 10.63 32.62 30.00
CA LEU A 191 10.45 32.51 31.45
C LEU A 191 11.81 32.44 32.18
N MET A 192 12.76 31.61 31.71
CA MET A 192 14.10 31.51 32.29
C MET A 192 14.87 32.83 32.20
N ASN A 193 14.77 33.53 31.08
CA ASN A 193 15.41 34.84 30.91
C ASN A 193 14.79 35.88 31.85
N GLY A 194 13.46 35.90 32.03
CA GLY A 194 12.78 36.78 32.99
C GLY A 194 13.15 36.50 34.45
N VAL A 195 13.31 35.21 34.81
CA VAL A 195 13.73 34.78 36.15
C VAL A 195 15.20 35.14 36.43
N MET A 196 16.10 34.95 35.45
CA MET A 196 17.51 35.36 35.59
C MET A 196 17.66 36.88 35.71
N GLN A 197 16.85 37.66 34.98
CA GLN A 197 16.90 39.12 35.01
C GLN A 197 16.38 39.67 36.36
N THR A 198 15.33 39.05 36.92
CA THR A 198 14.80 39.41 38.26
C THR A 198 15.70 38.97 39.41
N MET A 199 16.45 37.87 39.27
CA MET A 199 17.47 37.48 40.26
C MET A 199 18.70 38.40 40.25
N SER A 200 19.13 38.88 39.08
CA SER A 200 20.23 39.83 38.96
C SER A 200 19.90 41.21 39.56
N THR A 201 18.64 41.67 39.46
CA THR A 201 18.21 42.95 40.05
C THR A 201 18.05 42.90 41.58
N ARG A 202 17.85 41.71 42.16
CA ARG A 202 17.67 41.54 43.61
C ARG A 202 18.98 41.35 44.39
N GLY A 203 20.08 40.96 43.73
CA GLY A 203 21.40 40.83 44.35
C GLY A 203 22.19 42.14 44.48
N GLY A 204 21.73 43.24 43.87
CA GLY A 204 22.46 44.52 43.82
C GLY A 204 22.14 45.55 44.92
N ARG A 205 21.30 45.21 45.91
CA ARG A 205 20.98 46.11 47.04
C ARG A 205 21.31 45.46 48.38
N SER A 206 22.60 45.31 48.70
CA SER A 206 23.04 45.18 50.09
C SER A 206 24.54 45.45 50.24
N SER A 207 24.96 46.72 50.14
CA SER A 207 26.16 47.23 50.80
C SER A 207 26.22 48.76 50.70
N ALA A 208 25.55 49.44 51.61
CA ALA A 208 25.82 50.84 51.96
C ALA A 208 25.13 51.17 53.28
N PHE A 209 25.75 50.80 54.40
CA PHE A 209 25.78 51.54 55.66
C PHE A 209 27.02 51.09 56.44
#